data_AF-A0A2V7YJD0-F1
#
_entry.id   AF-A0A2V7YJD0-F1
#
_cell.length_a   1.000
_cell.length_b   1.000
_cell.length_c   1.000
_cell.angle_alpha   90.00
_cell.angle_beta   90.00
_cell.angle_gamma   90.00
#
_symmetry.space_group_name_H-M   'P 1'
#
loop_
_entity.id
_entity.type
_entity.pdbx_description
1 polymer ?
#
loop_
_entity_poly.entity_id
_entity_poly.type
_entity_poly.pdbx_seq_one_letter_code
_entity_poly.pdbx_strand_id
1 'polypeptide(L)'
;MPELKSLTPGGGEGAEANQYVRTEGIRRVQPVAFWSGPLTADKDGNVKVSFKVPEFQGALRIMAVAIENDRFGSSFRLTRVRDPLVLLPTLPRILSFGETLQVPVTVRNDTAKPGTIQVGLTAQGAVQIEKASQSIDIPVGRERTVYFTVHTGN
;
A
#
# COMPACT_ATOMS: atom_id res chain seq x y z
N MET A 1 -15.92 -47.45 33.69
CA MET A 1 -16.73 -46.76 34.71
C MET A 1 -15.87 -45.68 35.37
N PRO A 2 -16.47 -44.55 35.78
CA PRO A 2 -15.85 -43.21 35.77
C PRO A 2 -15.32 -42.76 37.15
N GLU A 3 -14.52 -41.70 37.20
CA GLU A 3 -14.43 -40.84 38.39
C GLU A 3 -14.37 -39.35 38.00
N LEU A 4 -15.48 -38.65 38.32
CA LEU A 4 -15.63 -37.19 38.52
C LEU A 4 -15.21 -36.92 39.98
N LYS A 5 -14.72 -35.78 40.48
CA LYS A 5 -14.87 -34.33 40.23
C LYS A 5 -13.85 -33.63 41.17
N SER A 6 -13.44 -32.39 40.98
CA SER A 6 -14.18 -31.25 41.56
C SER A 6 -13.84 -29.93 40.86
N LEU A 7 -14.89 -29.29 40.36
CA LEU A 7 -14.91 -27.87 40.05
C LEU A 7 -15.00 -27.11 41.37
N THR A 8 -14.09 -26.17 41.58
CA THR A 8 -14.29 -25.11 42.58
C THR A 8 -14.70 -23.83 41.84
N PRO A 9 -15.70 -23.08 42.34
CA PRO A 9 -16.47 -22.10 41.58
C PRO A 9 -15.99 -20.67 41.83
N GLY A 10 -15.95 -19.88 40.76
CA GLY A 10 -15.69 -18.45 40.75
C GLY A 10 -15.36 -18.07 39.31
N GLY A 11 -16.27 -17.52 38.51
CA GLY A 11 -17.16 -16.40 38.80
C GLY A 11 -16.61 -15.21 38.03
N GLY A 12 -17.08 -15.01 36.79
CA GLY A 12 -16.70 -13.86 35.96
C GLY A 12 -16.64 -14.21 34.48
N GLU A 13 -17.72 -13.90 33.77
CA GLU A 13 -17.85 -13.93 32.31
C GLU A 13 -16.65 -13.30 31.58
N GLY A 14 -16.24 -13.90 30.45
CA GLY A 14 -15.29 -13.27 29.54
C GLY A 14 -14.32 -14.18 28.78
N ALA A 15 -14.39 -15.51 28.94
CA ALA A 15 -13.48 -16.45 28.27
C ALA A 15 -13.76 -16.68 26.77
N GLU A 16 -14.51 -15.79 26.11
CA GLU A 16 -14.86 -15.85 24.68
C GLU A 16 -14.41 -14.59 23.92
N ALA A 17 -13.40 -13.87 24.41
CA ALA A 17 -12.91 -12.64 23.76
C ALA A 17 -11.55 -12.77 23.06
N ASN A 18 -11.06 -14.00 22.82
CA ASN A 18 -9.74 -14.19 22.20
C ASN A 18 -9.78 -14.65 20.72
N GLN A 19 -10.97 -14.68 20.09
CA GLN A 19 -11.12 -15.07 18.68
C GLN A 19 -11.28 -13.89 17.68
N TYR A 20 -11.24 -12.64 18.15
CA TYR A 20 -11.43 -11.46 17.30
C TYR A 20 -10.21 -10.56 17.12
N VAL A 21 -9.01 -10.95 17.61
CA VAL A 21 -7.78 -10.25 17.22
C VAL A 21 -7.25 -10.87 15.94
N ARG A 22 -7.94 -10.60 14.82
CA ARG A 22 -7.42 -10.89 13.48
C ARG A 22 -6.32 -9.88 13.17
N THR A 23 -5.08 -10.21 13.53
CA THR A 23 -3.89 -9.40 13.21
C THR A 23 -3.54 -9.42 11.71
N GLU A 24 -4.27 -10.19 10.89
CA GLU A 24 -4.08 -10.28 9.42
C GLU A 24 -4.37 -8.96 8.67
N GLY A 25 -5.03 -7.99 9.32
CA GLY A 25 -5.33 -6.68 8.73
C GLY A 25 -4.30 -5.59 9.02
N ILE A 26 -3.33 -5.82 9.91
CA ILE A 26 -2.28 -4.83 10.16
C ILE A 26 -1.26 -4.98 9.03
N ARG A 27 -1.41 -4.20 7.95
CA ARG A 27 -0.32 -3.93 6.99
C ARG A 27 0.87 -3.42 7.81
N ARG A 28 1.75 -4.34 8.20
CA ARG A 28 2.92 -4.05 9.01
C ARG A 28 3.83 -3.23 8.11
N VAL A 29 3.76 -1.90 8.24
CA VAL A 29 4.64 -0.98 7.52
C VAL A 29 6.05 -1.48 7.74
N GLN A 30 6.74 -1.87 6.67
CA GLN A 30 8.11 -2.33 6.81
C GLN A 30 8.94 -1.13 7.27
N PRO A 31 9.56 -1.18 8.46
CA PRO A 31 10.39 -0.09 8.92
C PRO A 31 11.56 0.07 7.94
N VAL A 32 11.65 1.23 7.29
CA VAL A 32 12.72 1.54 6.36
C VAL A 32 13.86 2.17 7.15
N ALA A 33 14.82 1.35 7.56
CA ALA A 33 16.08 1.79 8.13
C ALA A 33 17.22 1.28 7.25
N PHE A 34 18.05 2.20 6.77
CA PHE A 34 19.22 1.88 5.95
C PHE A 34 20.41 2.66 6.47
N TRP A 35 21.56 1.98 6.57
CA TRP A 35 22.84 2.59 6.89
C TRP A 35 23.87 2.16 5.85
N SER A 36 24.49 3.14 5.19
CA SER A 36 25.47 2.88 4.13
C SER A 36 26.82 2.40 4.65
N GLY A 37 27.08 2.55 5.97
CA GLY A 37 28.44 2.53 6.48
C GLY A 37 29.20 3.83 6.17
N PRO A 38 30.48 3.90 6.59
CA PRO A 38 31.36 5.01 6.27
C PRO A 38 31.67 5.04 4.76
N LEU A 39 31.68 6.24 4.18
CA LEU A 39 32.00 6.46 2.78
C LEU A 39 32.99 7.62 2.69
N THR A 40 33.96 7.49 1.78
CA THR A 40 34.96 8.53 1.53
C THR A 40 34.43 9.49 0.48
N ALA A 41 34.48 10.79 0.78
CA ALA A 41 34.13 11.83 -0.17
C ALA A 41 35.18 11.96 -1.28
N ASP A 42 34.75 12.38 -2.47
CA ASP A 42 35.67 12.74 -3.54
C ASP A 42 36.44 14.04 -3.25
N LYS A 43 37.34 14.42 -4.15
CA LYS A 43 38.15 15.65 -4.06
C LYS A 43 37.32 16.93 -3.94
N ASP A 44 36.05 16.89 -4.33
CA ASP A 44 35.12 18.02 -4.30
C ASP A 44 34.14 17.92 -3.10
N GLY A 45 34.32 16.93 -2.21
CA GLY A 45 33.51 16.73 -1.01
C GLY A 45 32.19 15.98 -1.23
N ASN A 46 32.00 15.33 -2.38
CA ASN A 46 30.75 14.65 -2.72
C ASN A 46 30.79 13.15 -2.46
N VAL A 47 29.65 12.60 -2.04
CA VAL A 47 29.39 11.17 -1.89
C VAL A 47 28.06 10.83 -2.54
N LYS A 48 28.00 9.76 -3.33
CA LYS A 48 26.76 9.24 -3.93
C LYS A 48 26.44 7.88 -3.34
N VAL A 49 25.19 7.70 -2.91
CA VAL A 49 24.68 6.45 -2.34
C VAL A 49 23.35 6.12 -3.01
N SER A 50 23.22 4.88 -3.44
CA SER A 50 21.97 4.34 -4.00
C SER A 50 21.45 3.25 -3.07
N PHE A 51 20.20 3.36 -2.65
CA PHE A 51 19.52 2.36 -1.84
C PHE A 51 18.15 2.07 -2.43
N LYS A 52 17.69 0.82 -2.30
CA LYS A 52 16.36 0.42 -2.72
C LYS A 52 15.38 0.73 -1.60
N VAL A 53 14.42 1.60 -1.88
CA VAL A 53 13.31 1.90 -0.97
C VAL A 53 12.22 0.85 -1.22
N PRO A 54 11.79 0.08 -0.21
CA PRO A 54 10.66 -0.86 -0.37
C PRO A 54 9.35 -0.09 -0.57
N GLU A 55 8.27 -0.80 -0.87
CA GLU A 55 6.93 -0.18 -0.99
C GLU A 55 6.56 0.50 0.35
N PHE A 56 6.55 1.83 0.34
CA PHE A 56 6.34 2.66 1.52
C PHE A 56 5.61 3.94 1.16
N GLN A 57 4.51 4.21 1.87
CA GLN A 57 3.76 5.45 1.77
C GLN A 57 3.98 6.28 3.03
N GLY A 58 4.72 7.38 2.93
CA GLY A 58 5.05 8.20 4.09
C GLY A 58 6.18 9.20 3.84
N ALA A 59 6.98 9.46 4.87
CA ALA A 59 8.14 10.34 4.78
C ALA A 59 9.40 9.63 5.29
N LEU A 60 10.46 9.68 4.50
CA LEU A 60 11.78 9.19 4.88
C LEU A 60 12.63 10.34 5.39
N ARG A 61 13.31 10.13 6.53
CA ARG A 61 14.33 11.04 7.04
C ARG A 61 15.70 10.58 6.57
N ILE A 62 16.29 11.30 5.64
CA ILE A 62 17.65 11.06 5.16
C ILE A 62 18.58 11.84 6.08
N MET A 63 19.57 11.18 6.68
CA MET A 63 20.56 11.80 7.56
C MET A 63 21.96 11.55 7.01
N ALA A 64 22.81 12.56 7.08
CA ALA A 64 24.22 12.48 6.74
C ALA A 64 25.05 13.02 7.90
N VAL A 65 26.11 12.31 8.24
CA VAL A 65 27.10 12.71 9.24
C VAL A 65 28.47 12.63 8.56
N ALA A 66 29.22 13.71 8.65
CA ALA A 66 30.56 13.84 8.06
C ALA A 66 31.57 14.15 9.16
N ILE A 67 32.76 13.55 9.05
CA ILE A 67 33.86 13.71 9.99
C ILE A 67 35.15 13.85 9.19
N GLU A 68 35.99 14.81 9.56
CA GLU A 68 37.34 15.01 9.02
C GLU A 68 38.26 15.50 10.15
N ASN A 69 39.17 14.66 10.64
CA ASN A 69 40.00 14.94 11.82
C ASN A 69 39.14 15.43 13.01
N ASP A 70 39.37 16.67 13.48
CA ASP A 70 38.62 17.30 14.57
C ASP A 70 37.36 18.06 14.11
N ARG A 71 37.00 17.96 12.82
CA ARG A 71 35.80 18.59 12.24
C ARG A 71 34.68 17.57 12.12
N PHE A 72 33.48 17.97 12.53
CA PHE A 72 32.27 17.17 12.41
C PHE A 72 31.12 18.02 11.85
N GLY A 73 30.21 17.36 11.15
CA GLY A 73 29.00 17.98 10.61
C GLY A 73 27.88 16.96 10.50
N SER A 74 26.64 17.40 10.70
CA SER A 74 25.47 16.57 10.45
C SER A 74 24.37 17.38 9.79
N SER A 75 23.58 16.72 8.96
CA SER A 75 22.41 17.32 8.33
C SER A 75 21.36 16.25 8.06
N PHE A 76 20.09 16.67 7.99
CA PHE A 76 19.01 15.78 7.63
C PHE A 76 18.02 16.46 6.68
N ARG A 77 17.31 15.64 5.90
CA ARG A 77 16.24 16.08 5.02
C ARG A 77 15.07 15.10 5.07
N LEU A 78 13.86 15.65 5.09
CA LEU A 78 12.63 14.87 5.00
C LEU A 78 12.19 14.76 3.53
N THR A 79 11.99 13.53 3.06
CA THR A 79 11.59 13.24 1.68
C THR A 79 10.29 12.44 1.70
N ARG A 80 9.23 12.97 1.08
CA ARG A 80 7.94 12.29 1.01
C ARG A 80 7.96 11.25 -0.11
N VAL A 81 7.64 10.00 0.24
CA VAL A 81 7.51 8.88 -0.68
C VAL A 81 6.03 8.53 -0.76
N ARG A 82 5.47 8.55 -1.97
CA ARG A 82 4.07 8.24 -2.25
C ARG A 82 3.97 7.74 -3.68
N ASP A 83 2.98 6.89 -3.92
CA ASP A 83 2.70 6.44 -5.27
C ASP A 83 2.12 7.59 -6.10
N PRO A 84 2.56 7.75 -7.35
CA PRO A 84 2.08 8.82 -8.23
C PRO A 84 0.60 8.68 -8.56
N LEU A 85 0.12 7.44 -8.72
CA LEU A 85 -1.26 7.10 -9.03
C LEU A 85 -1.71 5.99 -8.08
N VAL A 86 -2.90 6.14 -7.49
CA VAL A 86 -3.50 5.13 -6.62
C VAL A 86 -4.79 4.63 -7.25
N LEU A 87 -4.93 3.31 -7.35
CA LEU A 87 -6.11 2.63 -7.90
C LEU A 87 -6.85 1.92 -6.76
N LEU A 88 -8.15 2.19 -6.63
CA LEU A 88 -9.05 1.54 -5.68
C LEU A 88 -10.22 0.91 -6.45
N PRO A 89 -10.07 -0.32 -6.95
CA PRO A 89 -11.17 -1.07 -7.52
C PRO A 89 -12.07 -1.65 -6.42
N THR A 90 -13.38 -1.55 -6.60
CA THR A 90 -14.37 -2.20 -5.72
C THR A 90 -15.01 -3.35 -6.48
N LEU A 91 -14.53 -4.57 -6.23
CA LEU A 91 -14.99 -5.79 -6.88
C LEU A 91 -15.78 -6.66 -5.88
N PRO A 92 -16.93 -7.22 -6.28
CA PRO A 92 -17.58 -8.29 -5.51
C PRO A 92 -16.66 -9.51 -5.40
N ARG A 93 -16.70 -10.21 -4.26
CA ARG A 93 -15.88 -11.42 -4.04
C ARG A 93 -16.38 -12.63 -4.81
N ILE A 94 -17.66 -12.65 -5.13
CA ILE A 94 -18.34 -13.74 -5.84
C ILE A 94 -19.20 -13.06 -6.90
N LEU A 95 -19.20 -13.66 -8.08
CA LEU A 95 -20.08 -13.31 -9.18
C LEU A 95 -20.85 -14.56 -9.61
N SER A 96 -22.15 -14.41 -9.85
CA SER A 96 -23.01 -15.44 -10.41
C SER A 96 -22.87 -15.50 -11.93
N PHE A 97 -23.16 -16.64 -12.54
CA PHE A 97 -23.13 -16.81 -13.99
C PHE A 97 -24.34 -16.12 -14.64
N GLY A 98 -24.14 -15.44 -15.77
CA GLY A 98 -25.20 -14.77 -16.54
C GLY A 98 -25.59 -13.39 -16.01
N GLU A 99 -24.79 -12.78 -15.14
CA GLU A 99 -25.09 -11.47 -14.58
C GLU A 99 -24.30 -10.35 -15.28
N THR A 100 -24.84 -9.14 -15.23
CA THR A 100 -24.15 -7.93 -15.69
C THR A 100 -23.91 -7.03 -14.50
N LEU A 101 -22.66 -6.65 -14.28
CA LEU A 101 -22.26 -5.77 -13.18
C LEU A 101 -21.47 -4.58 -13.69
N GLN A 102 -21.53 -3.48 -12.93
CA GLN A 102 -20.61 -2.37 -13.11
C GLN A 102 -19.55 -2.42 -12.02
N VAL A 103 -18.29 -2.47 -12.43
CA VAL A 103 -17.12 -2.41 -11.54
C VAL A 103 -16.66 -0.95 -11.44
N PRO A 104 -16.81 -0.29 -10.28
CA PRO A 104 -16.20 1.00 -10.03
C PRO A 104 -14.69 0.83 -9.79
N VAL A 105 -13.91 1.63 -10.51
CA VAL A 105 -12.46 1.77 -10.32
C VAL A 105 -12.18 3.24 -10.03
N THR A 106 -11.89 3.55 -8.76
CA THR A 106 -11.49 4.90 -8.37
C THR A 106 -10.01 5.09 -8.60
N VAL A 107 -9.66 6.14 -9.32
CA VAL A 107 -8.29 6.53 -9.63
C VAL A 107 -8.00 7.87 -8.99
N ARG A 108 -6.94 7.93 -8.19
CA ARG A 108 -6.48 9.14 -7.53
C ARG A 108 -5.15 9.59 -8.13
N ASN A 109 -5.08 10.85 -8.52
CA ASN A 109 -3.88 11.47 -9.07
C ASN A 109 -3.11 12.21 -7.99
N ASP A 110 -2.06 11.60 -7.45
CA ASP A 110 -1.12 12.25 -6.52
C ASP A 110 0.19 12.65 -7.22
N THR A 111 0.23 12.72 -8.55
CA THR A 111 1.39 13.25 -9.28
C THR A 111 1.53 14.76 -9.10
N ALA A 112 2.64 15.33 -9.55
CA ALA A 112 2.86 16.77 -9.52
C ALA A 112 2.12 17.55 -10.62
N LYS A 113 1.46 16.87 -11.57
CA LYS A 113 0.86 17.50 -12.75
C LYS A 113 -0.54 16.93 -13.05
N PRO A 114 -1.49 17.74 -13.54
CA PRO A 114 -2.73 17.19 -14.07
C PRO A 114 -2.43 16.39 -15.34
N GLY A 115 -3.23 15.38 -15.62
CA GLY A 115 -3.04 14.58 -16.83
C GLY A 115 -4.20 13.65 -17.14
N THR A 116 -4.25 13.25 -18.41
CA THR A 116 -5.14 12.19 -18.91
C THR A 116 -4.54 10.85 -18.52
N ILE A 117 -5.28 10.06 -17.75
CA ILE A 117 -4.89 8.73 -17.31
C ILE A 117 -5.74 7.72 -18.07
N GLN A 118 -5.09 6.75 -18.72
CA GLN A 118 -5.76 5.60 -19.34
C GLN A 118 -5.85 4.47 -18.33
N VAL A 119 -7.07 3.98 -18.10
CA VAL A 119 -7.37 2.88 -17.18
C VAL A 119 -7.84 1.70 -18.00
N GLY A 120 -7.13 0.58 -17.88
CA GLY A 120 -7.47 -0.68 -18.52
C GLY A 120 -7.94 -1.71 -17.50
N LEU A 121 -8.98 -2.48 -17.84
CA LEU A 121 -9.44 -3.65 -17.09
C LEU A 121 -9.24 -4.90 -17.94
N THR A 122 -8.63 -5.92 -17.36
CA THR A 122 -8.49 -7.25 -17.97
C THR A 122 -9.14 -8.28 -17.07
N ALA A 123 -9.81 -9.26 -17.67
CA ALA A 123 -10.44 -10.37 -16.96
C ALA A 123 -9.99 -11.70 -17.59
N GLN A 124 -10.04 -12.75 -16.79
CA GLN A 124 -9.68 -14.12 -17.17
C GLN A 124 -10.82 -15.05 -16.73
N GLY A 125 -11.15 -16.06 -17.54
CA GLY A 125 -12.26 -16.99 -17.28
C GLY A 125 -13.57 -16.60 -17.97
N ALA A 126 -14.71 -17.00 -17.41
CA ALA A 126 -16.05 -16.77 -17.97
C ALA A 126 -16.57 -15.34 -17.73
N VAL A 127 -15.76 -14.34 -18.08
CA VAL A 127 -16.03 -12.93 -17.84
C VAL A 127 -15.68 -12.12 -19.09
N GLN A 128 -16.63 -11.34 -19.58
CA GLN A 128 -16.52 -10.47 -20.75
C GLN A 128 -16.58 -9.00 -20.29
N ILE A 129 -15.69 -8.16 -20.80
CA ILE A 129 -15.67 -6.73 -20.49
C ILE A 129 -16.09 -5.98 -21.75
N GLU A 130 -17.13 -5.14 -21.64
CA GLU A 130 -17.67 -4.41 -22.80
C GLU A 130 -16.67 -3.37 -23.32
N LYS A 131 -16.19 -2.50 -22.43
CA LYS A 131 -15.19 -1.47 -22.74
C LYS A 131 -13.99 -1.59 -21.82
N ALA A 132 -12.97 -2.31 -22.28
CA ALA A 132 -11.78 -2.65 -21.49
C ALA A 132 -10.83 -1.47 -21.22
N SER A 133 -10.96 -0.32 -21.90
CA SER A 133 -10.10 0.84 -21.69
C SER A 133 -10.90 2.15 -21.68
N GLN A 134 -10.60 3.02 -20.72
CA GLN A 134 -11.21 4.34 -20.59
C GLN A 134 -10.16 5.38 -20.21
N SER A 135 -10.21 6.54 -20.87
CA SER A 135 -9.36 7.69 -20.57
C SER A 135 -10.12 8.68 -19.69
N ILE A 136 -9.48 9.13 -18.61
CA ILE A 136 -10.04 10.14 -17.71
C ILE A 136 -9.02 11.21 -17.37
N ASP A 137 -9.44 12.48 -17.42
CA ASP A 137 -8.63 13.59 -16.94
C ASP A 137 -8.79 13.73 -15.43
N ILE A 138 -7.68 13.69 -14.69
CA ILE A 138 -7.71 13.83 -13.23
C ILE A 138 -6.78 14.99 -12.82
N PRO A 139 -7.30 16.05 -12.19
CA PRO A 139 -6.47 17.09 -11.60
C PRO A 139 -5.58 16.56 -10.48
N VAL A 140 -4.51 17.30 -10.16
CA VAL A 140 -3.61 16.97 -9.05
C VAL A 140 -4.37 16.95 -7.72
N GLY A 141 -4.17 15.91 -6.92
CA GLY A 141 -4.78 15.72 -5.60
C GLY A 141 -6.28 15.40 -5.65
N ARG A 142 -6.82 15.07 -6.82
CA ARG A 142 -8.22 14.66 -7.00
C ARG A 142 -8.31 13.18 -7.35
N GLU A 143 -9.51 12.65 -7.17
CA GLU A 143 -9.88 11.30 -7.59
C GLU A 143 -11.10 11.34 -8.50
N ARG A 144 -11.20 10.34 -9.37
CA ARG A 144 -12.35 10.09 -10.23
C ARG A 144 -12.62 8.60 -10.29
N THR A 145 -13.90 8.24 -10.39
CA THR A 145 -14.34 6.85 -10.52
C THR A 145 -14.70 6.56 -11.97
N VAL A 146 -14.18 5.46 -12.48
CA VAL A 146 -14.45 4.90 -13.81
C VAL A 146 -15.30 3.66 -13.62
N TYR A 147 -16.35 3.49 -14.42
CA TYR A 147 -17.21 2.31 -14.36
C TYR A 147 -16.94 1.41 -15.57
N PHE A 148 -16.63 0.15 -15.29
CA PHE A 148 -16.47 -0.90 -16.29
C PHE A 148 -17.67 -1.84 -16.25
N THR A 149 -18.41 -1.94 -17.36
CA THR A 149 -19.46 -2.95 -17.51
C THR A 149 -18.82 -4.31 -17.78
N VAL A 150 -19.20 -5.30 -16.98
CA VAL A 150 -18.69 -6.66 -17.04
C VAL A 150 -19.88 -7.63 -17.10
N HIS A 151 -19.82 -8.59 -18.01
CA HIS A 151 -20.79 -9.67 -18.14
C HIS A 151 -20.14 -10.98 -17.73
N THR A 152 -20.85 -11.79 -16.95
CA THR A 152 -20.39 -13.11 -16.56
C THR A 152 -21.17 -14.19 -17.29
N GLY A 153 -20.50 -15.28 -17.59
CA GLY A 153 -21.07 -16.41 -18.31
C GLY A 153 -21.18 -16.15 -19.81
N ASN A 154 -20.75 -17.15 -20.56
CA ASN A 154 -20.88 -17.24 -22.01
C ASN A 154 -21.49 -18.60 -22.31
#